data_AF-A0A6I6DD10-F1
#
_entry.id   AF-A0A6I6DD10-F1
#
_cell.length_a   1.000
_cell.length_b   1.000
_cell.length_c   1.000
_cell.angle_alpha   90.00
_cell.angle_beta   90.00
_cell.angle_gamma   90.00
#
_symmetry.space_group_name_H-M   'P 1'
#
loop_
_entity.id
_entity.type
_entity.pdbx_description
1 polymer ?
#
loop_
_entity_poly.entity_id
_entity_poly.type
_entity_poly.pdbx_seq_one_letter_code
_entity_poly.pdbx_strand_id
1 'polypeptide(L)' 'MADESKNRSEIVREAIKFYLGERKKNLMREQMKKGYLEMAEINLNIATENCCVEEEALVNSIEKLLE' A
#
# COMPACT_ATOMS: atom_id res chain seq x y z
N MET A 1 35.19 -25.11 -14.42
CA MET A 1 34.47 -24.23 -13.49
C MET A 1 34.89 -22.82 -13.86
N ALA A 2 34.01 -22.07 -14.52
CA ALA A 2 34.33 -20.71 -14.95
C ALA A 2 34.30 -19.79 -13.73
N ASP A 3 35.43 -19.15 -13.49
CA ASP A 3 35.67 -18.19 -12.43
C ASP A 3 34.70 -17.00 -12.59
N GLU A 4 33.78 -16.81 -11.63
CA GLU A 4 32.93 -15.62 -11.55
C GLU A 4 33.76 -14.42 -11.04
N SER A 5 34.83 -14.06 -11.75
CA SER A 5 35.61 -12.87 -11.43
C SER A 5 34.86 -11.63 -11.95
N LYS A 6 33.79 -11.23 -11.27
CA LYS A 6 33.14 -9.94 -11.56
C LYS A 6 34.16 -8.83 -11.36
N ASN A 7 34.35 -7.99 -12.39
CA ASN A 7 35.30 -6.90 -12.27
C ASN A 7 34.74 -5.80 -11.34
N ARG A 8 35.62 -4.98 -10.75
CA ARG A 8 35.23 -3.92 -9.82
C ARG A 8 34.11 -3.00 -10.35
N SER A 9 34.12 -2.68 -11.63
CA SER A 9 33.11 -1.83 -12.27
C SER A 9 31.73 -2.50 -12.35
N GLU A 10 31.68 -3.83 -12.45
CA GLU A 10 30.42 -4.59 -12.42
C GLU A 10 29.82 -4.58 -11.02
N ILE A 11 30.65 -4.81 -9.99
CA ILE A 11 30.24 -4.76 -8.60
C ILE A 11 29.67 -3.37 -8.25
N VAL A 12 30.37 -2.31 -8.64
CA VAL A 12 29.92 -0.93 -8.42
C VAL A 12 28.61 -0.66 -9.16
N ARG A 13 28.48 -1.12 -10.42
CA ARG A 13 27.25 -0.93 -11.20
C ARG A 13 26.06 -1.65 -10.58
N GLU A 14 26.25 -2.87 -10.08
CA GLU A 14 25.20 -3.63 -9.40
C GLU A 14 24.77 -2.97 -8.09
N ALA A 15 25.72 -2.51 -7.28
CA ALA A 15 25.42 -1.78 -6.05
C ALA A 15 24.62 -0.49 -6.32
N ILE A 16 24.99 0.28 -7.36
CA ILE A 16 24.25 1.49 -7.76
C ILE A 16 22.83 1.14 -8.22
N LYS A 17 22.68 0.11 -9.07
CA LYS A 17 21.36 -0.34 -9.54
C LYS A 17 20.46 -0.73 -8.37
N PHE A 18 20.99 -1.49 -7.43
CA PHE A 18 20.28 -1.90 -6.21
C PHE A 18 19.85 -0.67 -5.40
N TYR A 19 20.78 0.24 -5.10
CA TYR A 19 20.50 1.44 -4.32
C TYR A 19 19.43 2.33 -4.97
N LEU A 20 19.50 2.55 -6.28
CA LEU A 20 18.49 3.32 -7.02
C LEU A 20 17.12 2.63 -6.98
N GLY A 21 17.10 1.30 -7.07
CA GLY A 21 15.88 0.51 -6.91
C GLY A 21 15.23 0.70 -5.55
N GLU A 22 15.99 0.58 -4.47
CA GLU A 22 15.49 0.78 -3.11
C GLU A 22 15.03 2.21 -2.86
N ARG A 23 15.79 3.21 -3.34
CA ARG A 23 15.39 4.61 -3.25
C ARG A 23 14.07 4.88 -3.98
N LYS A 24 13.84 4.30 -5.16
CA LYS A 24 12.58 4.42 -5.89
C LYS A 24 11.40 3.80 -5.13
N LYS A 25 11.61 2.60 -4.53
CA LYS A 25 10.58 1.95 -3.70
C LYS A 25 10.22 2.80 -2.48
N ASN A 26 11.21 3.36 -1.80
CA ASN A 26 10.97 4.23 -0.64
C ASN A 26 10.22 5.50 -1.03
N LEU A 27 10.61 6.15 -2.13
CA LEU A 27 9.90 7.33 -2.62
C LEU A 27 8.43 7.02 -2.94
N MET A 28 8.15 5.90 -3.58
CA MET A 28 6.78 5.47 -3.88
C MET A 28 5.96 5.27 -2.59
N ARG A 29 6.52 4.63 -1.56
CA ARG A 29 5.85 4.44 -0.27
C ARG A 29 5.53 5.77 0.41
N GLU A 30 6.47 6.72 0.42
CA GLU A 30 6.24 8.03 1.04
C GLU A 30 5.19 8.85 0.27
N GLN A 31 5.18 8.77 -1.06
CA GLN A 31 4.13 9.38 -1.87
C GLN A 31 2.75 8.77 -1.58
N MET A 32 2.65 7.44 -1.45
CA MET A 32 1.39 6.79 -1.07
C MET A 32 0.90 7.24 0.30
N LYS A 33 1.77 7.25 1.30
CA LYS A 33 1.42 7.73 2.66
C LYS A 33 0.90 9.16 2.61
N LYS A 34 1.59 10.04 1.89
CA LYS A 34 1.18 11.44 1.72
C LYS A 34 -0.20 11.54 1.08
N GLY A 35 -0.45 10.81 0.00
CA GLY A 35 -1.76 10.77 -0.66
C GLY A 35 -2.87 10.26 0.26
N TYR A 36 -2.60 9.24 1.07
CA TYR A 36 -3.58 8.76 2.06
C TYR A 36 -3.90 9.79 3.14
N LEU A 37 -2.90 10.54 3.62
CA LEU A 37 -3.12 11.62 4.58
C LEU A 37 -3.90 12.79 3.96
N GLU A 38 -3.58 13.17 2.72
CA GLU A 38 -4.30 14.21 1.99
C GLU A 38 -5.77 13.85 1.74
N MET A 39 -6.07 12.56 1.53
CA MET A 39 -7.42 12.06 1.31
C MET A 39 -8.14 11.60 2.57
N ALA A 40 -7.52 11.73 3.75
CA ALA A 40 -8.02 11.11 4.99
C ALA A 40 -9.45 11.55 5.32
N GLU A 41 -9.76 12.85 5.20
CA GLU A 41 -11.09 13.40 5.49
C GLU A 41 -12.14 12.90 4.50
N ILE A 42 -11.85 12.93 3.20
CA ILE A 42 -12.77 12.45 2.16
C ILE A 42 -13.04 10.95 2.34
N ASN A 43 -11.98 10.16 2.56
CA ASN A 43 -12.10 8.72 2.77
C ASN A 43 -12.91 8.41 4.03
N LEU A 44 -12.70 9.17 5.12
CA LEU A 44 -13.48 9.02 6.35
C LEU A 44 -14.95 9.34 6.11
N ASN A 45 -15.24 10.46 5.44
CA ASN A 45 -16.61 10.87 5.14
C ASN A 45 -17.32 9.80 4.30
N ILE A 46 -16.71 9.30 3.23
CA ILE A 46 -17.29 8.23 2.40
C ILE A 46 -17.52 6.95 3.21
N ALA A 47 -16.54 6.56 4.05
CA ALA A 47 -16.65 5.36 4.88
C ALA A 47 -17.74 5.47 5.96
N THR A 48 -18.12 6.69 6.35
CA THR A 48 -19.11 6.92 7.41
C THR A 48 -20.46 7.41 6.89
N GLU A 49 -20.54 7.82 5.62
CA GLU A 49 -21.72 8.45 5.00
C GLU A 49 -23.01 7.63 5.20
N ASN A 50 -22.94 6.30 5.06
CA ASN A 50 -24.09 5.41 5.16
C ASN A 50 -23.99 4.40 6.31
N CYS A 51 -23.07 4.61 7.26
CA CYS A 51 -22.76 3.62 8.30
C CYS A 51 -23.99 3.18 9.10
N CYS A 52 -24.90 4.10 9.45
CA CYS A 52 -26.11 3.76 10.19
C CYS A 52 -27.08 2.90 9.36
N VAL A 53 -27.22 3.18 8.06
CA VAL A 53 -28.11 2.42 7.16
C VAL A 53 -27.56 1.01 6.95
N GLU A 54 -26.24 0.89 6.82
CA GLU A 54 -25.55 -0.41 6.72
C GLU A 54 -25.74 -1.26 7.98
N GLU A 55 -25.62 -0.64 9.16
CA GLU A 55 -25.82 -1.32 10.45
C GLU A 55 -27.27 -1.79 10.62
N GLU A 56 -28.25 -0.93 10.32
CA GLU A 56 -29.67 -1.30 10.35
C GLU A 56 -29.98 -2.44 9.37
N ALA A 57 -29.46 -2.38 8.14
CA ALA A 57 -29.64 -3.45 7.15
C ALA A 57 -29.04 -4.78 7.62
N LEU A 58 -27.88 -4.73 8.30
CA LEU A 58 -27.24 -5.91 8.86
C LEU A 58 -28.08 -6.52 10.00
N VAL A 59 -28.53 -5.71 10.95
CA VAL A 59 -29.39 -6.16 12.07
C VAL A 59 -30.66 -6.81 11.53
N ASN A 60 -31.36 -6.13 10.61
CA ASN A 60 -32.57 -6.66 9.98
C ASN A 60 -32.32 -7.98 9.24
N SER A 61 -31.14 -8.13 8.61
CA SER A 61 -30.78 -9.36 7.91
C SER A 61 -30.51 -10.51 8.88
N ILE A 62 -29.90 -10.22 10.03
CA ILE A 62 -29.66 -11.20 11.09
C ILE A 62 -30.98 -11.64 11.73
N GLU A 63 -31.88 -10.71 12.03
CA GLU A 63 -33.21 -11.02 12.59
C GLU A 63 -33.99 -11.96 11.67
N LYS A 64 -34.01 -11.70 10.35
CA LYS A 64 -34.65 -12.59 9.37
C LYS A 64 -34.05 -14.00 9.27
N LEU A 65 -32.81 -14.20 9.71
CA LEU A 65 -32.18 -15.53 9.73
C LEU A 65 -32.49 -16.29 11.02
N LEU A 66 -32.99 -15.60 12.05
CA LEU A 66 -33.36 -16.17 13.34
C LEU A 66 -34.85 -16.52 13.42
N GLU A 67 -35.67 -16.00 12.50
CA GLU A 67 -37.06 -16.41 12.23
C GLU A 67 -37.12 -17.65 11.32
#